data_AF-A0A836CJB9-F1
#
_entry.id   AF-A0A836CJB9-F1
#
_cell.length_a   1.000
_cell.length_b   1.000
_cell.length_c   1.000
_cell.angle_alpha   90.00
_cell.angle_beta   90.00
_cell.angle_gamma   90.00
#
_symmetry.space_group_name_H-M   'P 1'
#
loop_
_entity.id
_entity.type
_entity.pdbx_description
1 polymer ?
#
loop_
_entity_poly.entity_id
_entity_poly.type
_entity_poly.pdbx_seq_one_letter_code
_entity_poly.pdbx_strand_id
1 'polypeptide(L)'
;MSGSYQNIDSQKGTPSFQQSYFPTPDFPSVQAVVAGVVEGQGDDERLMETYSLARSIKVLSMIDAILLTFNAVFFWGPLFFIVMLALAWGPACGYYSAKHYHIHSARGYLVYYVIKVLTDVGRLFVAGFWSIIPLAIDSYIGRCVYVYCKRLTEASPSELEGLQSSPNPAWESAQGYFYVF
;
A
#
# COMPACT_ATOMS: atom_id res chain seq x y z
N MET A 1 1.81 -77.32 -76.32
CA MET A 1 2.96 -76.39 -76.19
C MET A 1 2.46 -75.05 -76.69
N SER A 2 2.39 -73.94 -75.98
CA SER A 2 2.97 -73.51 -74.71
C SER A 2 1.97 -72.56 -74.04
N GLY A 3 1.77 -72.69 -72.73
CA GLY A 3 0.97 -71.75 -71.94
C GLY A 3 1.70 -70.45 -71.70
N SER A 4 0.96 -69.36 -71.48
CA SER A 4 1.51 -68.10 -70.99
C SER A 4 0.54 -67.53 -69.96
N TYR A 5 0.94 -67.68 -68.69
CA TYR A 5 0.28 -67.09 -67.54
C TYR A 5 0.59 -65.59 -67.50
N GLN A 6 -0.43 -64.75 -67.49
CA GLN A 6 -0.28 -63.33 -67.17
C GLN A 6 -0.18 -63.15 -65.65
N ASN A 7 0.91 -62.51 -65.24
CA ASN A 7 1.27 -62.22 -63.87
C ASN A 7 0.46 -61.01 -63.36
N ILE A 8 -0.28 -61.18 -62.27
CA ILE A 8 -1.05 -60.13 -61.60
C ILE A 8 -0.22 -59.65 -60.42
N ASP A 9 0.58 -58.59 -60.62
CA ASP A 9 1.35 -57.97 -59.54
C ASP A 9 0.57 -56.82 -58.89
N SER A 10 0.03 -57.15 -57.72
CA SER A 10 -0.13 -56.34 -56.50
C SER A 10 -0.17 -54.81 -56.61
N GLN A 11 -1.38 -54.25 -56.56
CA GLN A 11 -1.62 -52.94 -55.95
C GLN A 11 -1.54 -53.06 -54.41
N LYS A 12 -0.46 -52.56 -53.81
CA LYS A 12 -0.43 -52.20 -52.37
C LYS A 12 -0.21 -50.70 -52.25
N GLY A 13 -1.30 -49.95 -52.34
CA GLY A 13 -1.33 -48.55 -51.90
C GLY A 13 -1.30 -48.51 -50.38
N THR A 14 -0.21 -47.99 -49.82
CA THR A 14 -0.12 -47.60 -48.40
C THR A 14 -1.10 -46.47 -48.11
N PRO A 15 -1.97 -46.57 -47.08
CA PRO A 15 -2.79 -45.44 -46.66
C PRO A 15 -1.89 -44.36 -46.05
N SER A 16 -1.80 -43.22 -46.71
CA SER A 16 -1.18 -42.01 -46.17
C SER A 16 -2.03 -41.49 -45.01
N PHE A 17 -1.56 -41.72 -43.79
CA PHE A 17 -2.13 -41.15 -42.58
C PHE A 17 -1.94 -39.63 -42.63
N GLN A 18 -3.00 -38.86 -42.90
CA GLN A 18 -2.99 -37.41 -42.71
C GLN A 18 -2.93 -37.15 -41.20
N GLN A 19 -1.74 -36.80 -40.69
CA GLN A 19 -1.59 -36.20 -39.37
C GLN A 19 -2.31 -34.86 -39.38
N SER A 20 -3.52 -34.83 -38.82
CA SER A 20 -4.19 -33.60 -38.44
C SER A 20 -3.33 -32.88 -37.41
N TYR A 21 -2.72 -31.78 -37.84
CA TYR A 21 -1.93 -30.89 -37.00
C TYR A 21 -2.87 -30.20 -36.01
N PHE A 22 -3.08 -30.81 -34.84
CA PHE A 22 -3.69 -30.10 -33.71
C PHE A 22 -2.63 -29.15 -33.15
N PRO A 23 -2.85 -27.82 -33.17
CA PRO A 23 -1.95 -26.91 -32.48
C PRO A 23 -1.98 -27.28 -30.99
N THR A 24 -0.84 -27.70 -30.45
CA THR A 24 -0.68 -27.86 -29.01
C THR A 24 -0.96 -26.51 -28.36
N PRO A 25 -1.87 -26.43 -27.37
CA PRO A 25 -2.04 -25.22 -26.61
C PRO A 25 -0.68 -24.85 -26.00
N ASP A 26 -0.19 -23.64 -26.29
CA ASP A 26 0.97 -23.08 -25.61
C ASP A 26 0.55 -22.81 -24.17
N PHE A 27 0.72 -23.81 -23.32
CA PHE A 27 0.51 -23.64 -21.89
C PHE A 27 1.66 -22.76 -21.38
N PRO A 28 1.37 -21.64 -20.72
CA PRO A 28 2.41 -20.86 -20.06
C PRO A 28 3.18 -21.80 -19.14
N SER A 29 4.51 -21.68 -19.16
CA SER A 29 5.36 -22.53 -18.34
C SER A 29 4.90 -22.45 -16.88
N VAL A 30 4.84 -23.60 -16.21
CA VAL A 30 4.42 -23.67 -14.79
C VAL A 30 5.20 -22.68 -13.92
N GLN A 31 6.45 -22.38 -14.30
CA GLN A 31 7.29 -21.37 -13.66
C GLN A 31 6.77 -19.94 -13.82
N ALA A 32 6.23 -19.57 -14.99
CA ALA A 32 5.59 -18.27 -15.20
C ALA A 32 4.29 -18.13 -14.40
N VAL A 33 3.51 -19.21 -14.29
CA VAL A 33 2.29 -19.22 -13.47
C VAL A 33 2.63 -19.10 -11.98
N VAL A 34 3.61 -19.86 -11.49
CA VAL A 34 4.06 -19.79 -10.10
C VAL A 34 4.68 -18.42 -9.78
N ALA A 35 5.50 -17.88 -10.68
CA ALA A 35 6.07 -16.54 -10.52
C ALA A 35 4.97 -15.47 -10.44
N GLY A 36 3.99 -15.51 -11.35
CA GLY A 36 2.87 -14.56 -11.33
C GLY A 36 1.96 -14.69 -10.09
N VAL A 37 1.79 -15.91 -9.56
CA VAL A 37 1.04 -16.13 -8.31
C VAL A 37 1.80 -15.59 -7.10
N VAL A 38 3.12 -15.81 -7.02
CA VAL A 38 3.95 -15.31 -5.92
C VAL A 38 4.07 -13.78 -5.96
N GLU A 39 4.21 -13.20 -7.15
CA GLU A 39 4.27 -11.74 -7.36
C GLU A 39 2.93 -11.09 -7.00
N GLY A 40 1.80 -11.66 -7.45
CA GLY A 40 0.47 -11.19 -7.09
C GLY A 40 0.15 -11.27 -5.59
N GLN A 41 0.66 -12.30 -4.91
CA GLN A 41 0.48 -12.43 -3.45
C GLN A 41 1.30 -11.39 -2.66
N GLY A 42 2.51 -11.06 -3.13
CA GLY A 42 3.36 -10.03 -2.51
C GLY A 42 2.79 -8.61 -2.68
N ASP A 43 2.21 -8.33 -3.85
CA ASP A 43 1.56 -7.05 -4.12
C ASP A 43 0.29 -6.86 -3.27
N ASP A 44 -0.54 -7.90 -3.13
CA ASP A 44 -1.74 -7.86 -2.29
C ASP A 44 -1.41 -7.63 -0.80
N GLU A 45 -0.35 -8.26 -0.27
CA GLU A 45 0.08 -8.06 1.12
C GLU A 45 0.57 -6.61 1.34
N ARG A 46 1.35 -6.09 0.40
CA ARG A 46 1.84 -4.69 0.42
C ARG A 46 0.69 -3.68 0.35
N LEU A 47 -0.31 -3.95 -0.48
CA LEU A 47 -1.50 -3.10 -0.61
C LEU A 47 -2.36 -3.14 0.65
N MET A 48 -2.52 -4.31 1.25
CA MET A 48 -3.21 -4.47 2.53
C MET A 48 -2.52 -3.70 3.66
N GLU A 49 -1.18 -3.75 3.74
CA GLU A 49 -0.38 -2.97 4.71
C GLU A 49 -0.54 -1.46 4.46
N THR A 50 -0.53 -1.02 3.21
CA THR A 50 -0.70 0.40 2.85
C THR A 50 -2.09 0.90 3.21
N TYR A 51 -3.12 0.07 3.00
CA TYR A 51 -4.51 0.35 3.37
C TYR A 51 -4.70 0.44 4.88
N SER A 52 -4.09 -0.47 5.66
CA SER A 52 -4.16 -0.44 7.13
C SER A 52 -3.44 0.79 7.70
N LEU A 53 -2.24 1.11 7.17
CA LEU A 53 -1.47 2.31 7.54
C LEU A 53 -2.26 3.60 7.24
N ALA A 54 -2.91 3.69 6.09
CA ALA A 54 -3.74 4.85 5.74
C ALA A 54 -4.86 5.06 6.77
N ARG A 55 -5.56 3.99 7.15
CA ARG A 55 -6.63 4.07 8.16
C ARG A 55 -6.10 4.49 9.54
N SER A 56 -4.96 3.94 9.96
CA SER A 56 -4.30 4.33 11.21
C SER A 56 -3.92 5.80 11.20
N ILE A 57 -3.33 6.29 10.10
CA ILE A 57 -2.98 7.71 9.93
C ILE A 57 -4.19 8.61 9.93
N LYS A 58 -5.31 8.16 9.34
CA LYS A 58 -6.59 8.89 9.39
C LYS A 58 -7.04 9.09 10.84
N VAL A 59 -7.10 8.00 11.63
CA VAL A 59 -7.50 8.08 13.05
C VAL A 59 -6.52 8.94 13.84
N LEU A 60 -5.22 8.75 13.62
CA LEU A 60 -4.17 9.49 14.29
C LEU A 60 -4.24 10.99 14.00
N SER A 61 -4.52 11.36 12.74
CA SER A 61 -4.73 12.76 12.36
C SER A 61 -5.97 13.38 13.02
N MET A 62 -7.03 12.61 13.24
CA MET A 62 -8.20 13.09 14.00
C MET A 62 -7.86 13.30 15.47
N ILE A 63 -7.18 12.34 16.09
CA ILE A 63 -6.74 12.44 17.50
C ILE A 63 -5.82 13.65 17.66
N ASP A 64 -4.84 13.82 16.77
CA ASP A 64 -3.89 14.92 16.83
C ASP A 64 -4.60 16.28 16.66
N ALA A 65 -5.58 16.38 15.75
CA ALA A 65 -6.41 17.60 15.63
C ALA A 65 -7.18 17.92 16.92
N ILE A 66 -7.73 16.90 17.59
CA ILE A 66 -8.44 17.06 18.87
C ILE A 66 -7.48 17.52 19.96
N LEU A 67 -6.33 16.85 20.10
CA LEU A 67 -5.31 17.18 21.10
C LEU A 67 -4.74 18.58 20.87
N LEU A 68 -4.48 18.94 19.62
CA LEU A 68 -4.02 20.27 19.23
C LEU A 68 -5.05 21.35 19.63
N THR A 69 -6.33 21.10 19.34
CA THR A 69 -7.43 22.02 19.70
C THR A 69 -7.57 22.15 21.21
N PHE A 70 -7.52 21.04 21.94
CA PHE A 70 -7.60 21.04 23.40
C PHE A 70 -6.41 21.80 24.01
N ASN A 71 -5.19 21.56 23.53
CA ASN A 71 -4.00 22.26 24.00
C ASN A 71 -4.07 23.78 23.69
N ALA A 72 -4.60 24.15 22.52
CA ALA A 72 -4.77 25.54 22.12
C ALA A 72 -5.78 26.29 23.00
N VAL A 73 -6.88 25.66 23.40
CA VAL A 73 -7.94 26.29 24.20
C VAL A 73 -7.58 26.38 25.69
N PHE A 74 -7.00 25.32 26.26
CA PHE A 74 -6.89 25.21 27.73
C PHE A 74 -5.57 25.69 28.33
N PHE A 75 -4.46 25.67 27.59
CA PHE A 75 -3.14 25.79 28.21
C PHE A 75 -2.37 27.08 27.93
N TRP A 76 -2.61 27.80 26.82
CA TRP A 76 -1.61 28.78 26.35
C TRP A 76 -2.10 30.17 25.91
N GLY A 77 -3.38 30.50 26.08
CA GLY A 77 -3.90 31.85 25.81
C GLY A 77 -3.92 32.27 24.32
N PRO A 78 -4.33 33.52 24.02
CA PRO A 78 -4.78 33.90 22.68
C PRO A 78 -3.67 34.01 21.61
N LEU A 79 -2.44 34.37 21.97
CA LEU A 79 -1.33 34.42 21.00
C LEU A 79 -0.87 33.03 20.56
N PHE A 80 -0.86 32.08 21.49
CA PHE A 80 -0.48 30.70 21.20
C PHE A 80 -1.58 29.95 20.45
N PHE A 81 -2.84 30.32 20.70
CA PHE A 81 -3.97 29.83 19.93
C PHE A 81 -3.78 30.08 18.42
N ILE A 82 -3.32 31.27 18.02
CA ILE A 82 -3.05 31.61 16.61
C ILE A 82 -1.95 30.71 16.01
N VAL A 83 -0.87 30.49 16.76
CA VAL A 83 0.24 29.61 16.33
C VAL A 83 -0.23 28.16 16.18
N MET A 84 -1.05 27.67 17.11
CA MET A 84 -1.60 26.31 17.05
C MET A 84 -2.63 26.16 15.91
N LEU A 85 -3.42 27.19 15.62
CA LEU A 85 -4.30 27.23 14.45
C LEU A 85 -3.50 27.21 13.14
N ALA A 86 -2.37 27.93 13.12
CA ALA A 86 -1.39 27.89 12.04
C ALA A 86 -0.61 26.56 11.97
N LEU A 87 -0.81 25.63 12.90
CA LEU A 87 -0.28 24.24 12.84
C LEU A 87 -1.36 23.21 12.50
N ALA A 88 -2.64 23.60 12.48
CA ALA A 88 -3.75 22.71 12.15
C ALA A 88 -3.73 22.21 10.69
N TRP A 89 -2.94 22.84 9.81
CA TRP A 89 -2.68 22.32 8.46
C TRP A 89 -2.02 20.94 8.49
N GLY A 90 -1.23 20.61 9.52
CA GLY A 90 -0.60 19.30 9.67
C GLY A 90 -1.61 18.16 9.72
N PRO A 91 -2.47 18.11 10.76
CA PRO A 91 -3.55 17.11 10.84
C PRO A 91 -4.46 17.09 9.61
N ALA A 92 -4.76 18.25 9.02
CA ALA A 92 -5.54 18.32 7.78
C ALA A 92 -4.83 17.63 6.60
N CYS A 93 -3.53 17.84 6.43
CA CYS A 93 -2.71 17.14 5.45
C CYS A 93 -2.68 15.63 5.69
N GLY A 94 -2.55 15.19 6.94
CA GLY A 94 -2.58 13.76 7.30
C GLY A 94 -3.90 13.09 6.97
N TYR A 95 -5.02 13.75 7.31
CA TYR A 95 -6.36 13.26 6.99
C TYR A 95 -6.60 13.19 5.47
N TYR A 96 -6.25 14.26 4.75
CA TYR A 96 -6.41 14.32 3.31
C TYR A 96 -5.54 13.27 2.61
N SER A 97 -4.30 13.09 3.06
CA SER A 97 -3.39 12.07 2.55
C SER A 97 -3.96 10.67 2.73
N ALA A 98 -4.48 10.35 3.92
CA ALA A 98 -5.04 9.03 4.19
C ALA A 98 -6.31 8.74 3.38
N LYS A 99 -7.12 9.78 3.11
CA LYS A 99 -8.38 9.63 2.36
C LYS A 99 -8.15 9.46 0.85
N HIS A 100 -7.19 10.19 0.28
CA HIS A 100 -6.96 10.25 -1.16
C HIS A 100 -5.63 9.61 -1.59
N TYR A 101 -4.94 8.93 -0.67
CA TYR A 101 -3.62 8.32 -0.87
C TYR A 101 -2.61 9.25 -1.56
N HIS A 102 -2.69 10.56 -1.25
CA HIS A 102 -1.96 11.59 -1.97
C HIS A 102 -0.58 11.85 -1.35
N ILE A 103 0.49 11.51 -2.07
CA ILE A 103 1.87 11.56 -1.56
C ILE A 103 2.33 12.96 -1.12
N HIS A 104 1.95 14.01 -1.85
CA HIS A 104 2.36 15.37 -1.47
C HIS A 104 1.78 15.80 -0.12
N SER A 105 0.54 15.38 0.15
CA SER A 105 -0.13 15.66 1.42
C SER A 105 0.47 14.81 2.55
N ALA A 106 0.88 13.57 2.26
CA ALA A 106 1.63 12.71 3.19
C ALA A 106 2.94 13.38 3.62
N ARG A 107 3.70 13.91 2.65
CA ARG A 107 4.94 14.64 2.91
C ARG A 107 4.71 15.90 3.73
N GLY A 108 3.63 16.64 3.47
CA GLY A 108 3.23 17.77 4.29
C GLY A 108 3.02 17.36 5.75
N TYR A 109 2.34 16.23 5.98
CA TYR A 109 2.14 15.71 7.33
C TYR A 109 3.44 15.24 8.00
N LEU A 110 4.37 14.66 7.23
CA LEU A 110 5.70 14.32 7.72
C LEU A 110 6.50 15.56 8.16
N VAL A 111 6.48 16.62 7.34
CA VAL A 111 7.13 17.90 7.68
C VAL A 111 6.53 18.50 8.95
N TYR A 112 5.21 18.43 9.11
CA TYR A 112 4.55 18.83 10.35
C TYR A 112 5.10 18.05 11.56
N TYR A 113 5.27 16.72 11.49
CA TYR A 113 5.85 15.95 12.59
C TYR A 113 7.31 16.31 12.88
N VAL A 114 8.10 16.64 11.85
CA VAL A 114 9.47 17.15 12.05
C VAL A 114 9.44 18.45 12.86
N ILE A 115 8.56 19.40 12.49
CA ILE A 115 8.41 20.67 13.22
C ILE A 115 7.92 20.42 14.65
N LYS A 116 6.99 19.49 14.84
CA LYS A 116 6.43 19.12 16.15
C LYS A 116 7.51 18.54 17.06
N VAL A 117 8.30 17.59 16.57
CA VAL A 117 9.46 17.01 17.28
C VAL A 117 10.50 18.08 17.61
N LEU A 118 10.83 18.98 16.67
CA LEU A 118 11.75 20.09 16.95
C LEU A 118 11.22 21.03 18.04
N THR A 119 9.90 21.28 18.05
CA THR A 119 9.25 22.10 19.08
C THR A 119 9.34 21.41 20.44
N ASP A 120 9.13 20.10 20.51
CA ASP A 120 9.22 19.32 21.74
C ASP A 120 10.66 19.17 22.25
N VAL A 121 11.64 19.06 21.35
CA VAL A 121 13.07 19.18 21.70
C VAL A 121 13.37 20.55 22.29
N GLY A 122 12.84 21.62 21.67
CA GLY A 122 12.94 22.98 22.23
C GLY A 122 12.34 23.07 23.64
N ARG A 123 11.20 22.41 23.87
CA ARG A 123 10.54 22.36 25.17
C ARG A 123 11.33 21.57 26.22
N LEU A 124 12.05 20.52 25.86
CA LEU A 124 12.91 19.80 26.81
C LEU A 124 13.89 20.73 27.53
N PHE A 125 14.42 21.73 26.83
CA PHE A 125 15.33 22.72 27.42
C PHE A 125 14.65 23.66 28.43
N VAL A 126 13.31 23.78 28.41
CA VAL A 126 12.55 24.72 29.25
C VAL A 126 11.73 23.99 30.33
N ALA A 127 11.09 22.87 29.99
CA ALA A 127 10.12 22.16 30.83
C ALA A 127 10.67 20.87 31.48
N GLY A 128 11.92 20.50 31.17
CA GLY A 128 12.61 19.36 31.80
C GLY A 128 12.04 18.00 31.41
N PHE A 129 12.23 17.00 32.27
CA PHE A 129 11.98 15.57 31.96
C PHE A 129 10.53 15.24 31.56
N TRP A 130 9.55 16.09 31.91
CA TRP A 130 8.14 15.83 31.63
C TRP A 130 7.81 15.90 30.13
N SER A 131 8.65 16.55 29.33
CA SER A 131 8.51 16.62 27.87
C SER A 131 9.07 15.40 27.13
N ILE A 132 9.67 14.42 27.82
CA ILE A 132 10.25 13.22 27.18
C ILE A 132 9.14 12.31 26.63
N ILE A 133 8.04 12.14 27.37
CA ILE A 133 6.91 11.29 26.97
C ILE A 133 6.26 11.79 25.66
N PRO A 134 5.82 13.06 25.54
CA PRO A 134 5.26 13.56 24.29
C PRO A 134 6.26 13.50 23.13
N LEU A 135 7.53 13.79 23.38
CA LEU A 135 8.57 13.67 22.35
C LEU A 135 8.71 12.24 21.81
N ALA A 136 8.67 11.23 22.69
CA ALA A 136 8.75 9.83 22.29
C ALA A 136 7.54 9.41 21.45
N ILE A 137 6.34 9.84 21.86
CA ILE A 137 5.09 9.58 21.12
C ILE A 137 5.15 10.24 19.74
N ASP A 138 5.50 11.51 19.66
CA ASP A 138 5.56 12.24 18.39
C ASP A 138 6.65 11.69 17.45
N SER A 139 7.77 11.23 18.00
CA SER A 139 8.82 10.54 17.23
C SER A 139 8.34 9.21 16.66
N TYR A 140 7.61 8.42 17.46
CA TYR A 140 7.02 7.16 17.02
C TYR A 140 5.99 7.39 15.91
N ILE A 141 5.10 8.35 16.09
CA ILE A 141 4.11 8.69 15.07
C ILE A 141 4.79 9.18 13.80
N GLY A 142 5.80 10.05 13.91
CA GLY A 142 6.59 10.52 12.77
C GLY A 142 7.19 9.35 11.97
N ARG A 143 7.66 8.30 12.66
CA ARG A 143 8.12 7.06 12.01
C ARG A 143 7.00 6.33 11.27
N CYS A 144 5.81 6.20 11.85
CA CYS A 144 4.66 5.59 11.17
C CYS A 144 4.28 6.36 9.89
N VAL A 145 4.27 7.69 9.96
CA VAL A 145 4.00 8.57 8.80
C VAL A 145 5.09 8.43 7.74
N TYR A 146 6.36 8.31 8.15
CA TYR A 146 7.48 8.06 7.23
C TYR A 146 7.32 6.72 6.49
N VAL A 147 6.99 5.64 7.20
CA VAL A 147 6.75 4.32 6.60
C VAL A 147 5.62 4.40 5.58
N TYR A 148 4.51 5.06 5.94
CA TYR A 148 3.41 5.27 5.01
C TYR A 148 3.80 6.08 3.78
N CYS A 149 4.57 7.17 3.93
CA CYS A 149 5.08 7.94 2.79
C CYS A 149 5.95 7.09 1.86
N LYS A 150 6.80 6.22 2.43
CA LYS A 150 7.63 5.30 1.67
C LYS A 150 6.77 4.32 0.88
N ARG A 151 5.78 3.69 1.52
CA ARG A 151 4.84 2.76 0.86
C ARG A 151 4.04 3.43 -0.25
N LEU A 152 3.53 4.65 -0.03
CA LEU A 152 2.86 5.43 -1.06
C LEU A 152 3.76 5.79 -2.26
N THR A 153 5.07 5.93 -2.04
CA THR A 153 6.02 6.24 -3.14
C THR A 153 6.36 4.99 -3.96
N GLU A 154 6.28 3.80 -3.35
CA GLU A 154 6.53 2.51 -3.99
C GLU A 154 5.30 1.95 -4.74
N ALA A 155 4.10 2.46 -4.44
CA ALA A 155 2.86 2.06 -5.10
C ALA A 155 2.68 2.78 -6.44
N SER A 156 2.23 2.04 -7.44
CA SER A 156 1.87 2.58 -8.75
C SER A 156 0.55 3.38 -8.68
N PRO A 157 0.33 4.36 -9.58
CA PRO A 157 -0.92 5.12 -9.60
C PRO A 157 -2.18 4.25 -9.73
N SER A 158 -2.11 3.17 -10.52
CA SER A 158 -3.20 2.20 -10.69
C SER A 158 -3.56 1.44 -9.40
N GLU A 159 -2.55 1.08 -8.60
CA GLU A 159 -2.76 0.47 -7.30
C GLU A 159 -3.42 1.43 -6.31
N LEU A 160 -3.00 2.69 -6.31
CA LEU A 160 -3.58 3.75 -5.47
C LEU A 160 -5.03 4.07 -5.84
N GLU A 161 -5.37 4.03 -7.13
CA GLU A 161 -6.76 4.16 -7.59
C GLU A 161 -7.62 2.95 -7.18
N GLY A 162 -7.03 1.74 -7.20
CA GLY A 162 -7.65 0.53 -6.68
C GLY A 162 -8.00 0.63 -5.20
N LEU A 163 -7.06 1.12 -4.38
CA LEU A 163 -7.25 1.36 -2.94
C LEU A 163 -8.36 2.38 -2.64
N GLN A 164 -8.62 3.33 -3.56
CA GLN A 164 -9.67 4.34 -3.39
C GLN A 164 -11.05 3.86 -3.83
N SER A 165 -11.10 3.04 -4.88
CA SER A 165 -12.33 2.73 -5.61
C SER A 165 -13.02 1.46 -5.10
N SER A 166 -12.25 0.47 -4.63
CA SER A 166 -12.82 -0.76 -4.08
C SER A 166 -11.84 -1.40 -3.09
N PRO A 167 -11.94 -1.08 -1.78
CA PRO A 167 -11.21 -1.85 -0.77
C PRO A 167 -11.69 -3.30 -0.86
N ASN A 168 -10.75 -4.23 -1.05
CA ASN A 168 -11.08 -5.66 -1.10
C ASN A 168 -11.75 -6.04 0.24
N PRO A 169 -12.96 -6.62 0.24
CA PRO A 169 -13.66 -7.00 1.48
C PRO A 169 -12.85 -7.99 2.34
N ALA A 170 -11.91 -8.73 1.73
CA ALA A 170 -10.96 -9.56 2.47
C ALA A 170 -9.99 -8.75 3.35
N TRP A 171 -9.66 -7.51 2.97
CA TRP A 171 -8.82 -6.64 3.80
C TRP A 171 -9.57 -6.11 5.02
N GLU A 172 -10.88 -5.86 4.89
CA GLU A 172 -11.68 -5.44 6.04
C GLU A 172 -11.79 -6.53 7.11
N SER A 173 -11.82 -7.82 6.69
CA SER A 173 -11.87 -8.97 7.61
C SER A 173 -10.51 -9.34 8.19
N ALA A 174 -9.43 -9.23 7.41
CA ALA A 174 -8.06 -9.45 7.89
C ALA A 174 -7.60 -8.39 8.92
N GLN A 175 -8.20 -7.20 8.89
CA GLN A 175 -7.86 -6.09 9.77
C GLN A 175 -8.25 -6.27 11.24
N GLY A 176 -9.12 -7.24 11.58
CA GLY A 176 -9.40 -7.58 12.98
C GLY A 176 -8.14 -7.96 13.79
N TYR A 177 -7.08 -8.40 13.10
CA TYR A 177 -5.82 -8.86 13.70
C TYR A 177 -4.71 -7.79 13.71
N PHE A 178 -4.84 -6.71 12.93
CA PHE A 178 -3.82 -5.67 12.77
C PHE A 178 -4.13 -4.41 13.57
N TYR A 179 -4.88 -4.55 14.68
CA TYR A 179 -5.02 -3.52 15.73
C TYR A 179 -3.98 -3.72 16.83
N VAL A 180 -2.73 -3.97 16.45
CA VAL A 180 -1.61 -3.88 17.40
C VAL A 180 -0.74 -2.71 16.95
N PHE A 181 -1.13 -1.54 17.45
CA PHE A 181 -0.22 -0.42 17.66
C PHE A 181 0.86 -0.82 18.67
#